data_AF-A0A8J5WRX2-F1
#
_entry.id   AF-A0A8J5WRX2-F1
#
_cell.length_a   1.000
_cell.length_b   1.000
_cell.length_c   1.000
_cell.angle_alpha   90.00
_cell.angle_beta   90.00
_cell.angle_gamma   90.00
#
_symmetry.space_group_name_H-M   'P 1'
#
loop_
_entity.id
_entity.type
_entity.pdbx_description
1 polymer ?
#
loop_
_entity_poly.entity_id
_entity_poly.type
_entity_poly.pdbx_seq_one_letter_code
_entity_poly.pdbx_strand_id
1 'polypeptide(L)' 'MMACLNVKCTPCIMDCVMAELEELGQKYRVALRIAKDSRFQRLTCTHKGTYADDCVVERVTQEDSSC' A
#
# COMPACT_ATOMS: atom_id res chain seq x y z
N MET A 1 2.37 -8.51 11.13
CA MET A 1 0.99 -8.99 10.90
C MET A 1 0.79 -10.44 11.33
N MET A 2 1.63 -11.39 10.90
CA MET A 2 1.46 -12.81 11.24
C MET A 2 1.28 -13.12 12.73
N ALA A 3 2.10 -12.54 13.62
CA ALA A 3 1.99 -12.75 15.08
C ALA A 3 0.73 -12.12 15.70
N CYS A 4 0.08 -11.17 15.01
CA CYS A 4 -1.15 -10.54 15.46
C CYS A 4 -2.39 -11.34 14.99
N LEU A 5 -2.36 -11.81 13.74
CA LEU A 5 -3.49 -12.47 13.10
C LEU A 5 -3.43 -14.01 13.16
N ASN A 6 -2.33 -14.59 13.67
CA ASN A 6 -2.07 -16.03 13.75
C ASN A 6 -2.25 -16.78 12.42
N VAL A 7 -2.06 -16.08 11.29
CA VAL A 7 -2.18 -16.60 9.94
C VAL A 7 -1.07 -16.02 9.05
N LYS A 8 -0.76 -16.68 7.93
CA LYS A 8 0.12 -16.11 6.90
C LYS A 8 -0.57 -14.88 6.30
N CYS A 9 0.07 -13.73 6.39
CA CYS A 9 -0.40 -12.48 5.79
C CYS A 9 0.62 -12.00 4.76
N THR A 10 0.16 -11.66 3.56
CA THR A 10 0.96 -10.96 2.57
C THR A 10 0.60 -9.47 2.64
N PRO A 11 1.51 -8.59 3.09
CA PRO A 11 1.23 -7.16 3.07
C PRO A 11 1.18 -6.65 1.63
N CYS A 12 0.31 -5.67 1.37
CA CYS A 12 0.15 -5.06 0.05
C CYS A 12 0.51 -3.57 0.12
N ILE A 13 1.00 -3.01 -0.99
CA ILE A 13 1.29 -1.58 -1.11
C ILE A 13 0.88 -1.02 -2.47
N MET A 14 0.11 0.07 -2.46
CA MET A 14 -0.46 0.69 -3.66
C MET A 14 0.47 1.71 -4.30
N ASP A 15 0.30 1.95 -5.60
CA ASP A 15 1.15 2.89 -6.35
C ASP A 15 1.18 4.28 -5.75
N CYS A 16 0.01 4.83 -5.40
CA CYS A 16 -0.15 6.12 -4.73
C CYS A 16 0.64 6.22 -3.41
N VAL A 17 0.54 5.22 -2.53
CA VAL A 17 1.26 5.18 -1.24
C VAL A 17 2.78 5.22 -1.43
N MET A 18 3.30 4.52 -2.43
CA MET A 18 4.74 4.57 -2.73
C MET A 18 5.17 5.91 -3.31
N ALA A 19 4.34 6.52 -4.15
CA ALA A 19 4.64 7.84 -4.70
C ALA A 19 4.70 8.89 -3.59
N GLU A 20 3.70 8.92 -2.68
CA GLU A 20 3.75 9.77 -1.49
C GLU A 20 4.99 9.51 -0.63
N LEU A 21 5.35 8.23 -0.41
CA LEU A 21 6.52 7.87 0.38
C LEU A 21 7.85 8.31 -0.28
N GLU A 22 7.91 8.34 -1.61
CA GLU A 22 9.05 8.87 -2.37
C GLU A 22 9.13 10.41 -2.28
N GLU A 23 7.99 11.11 -2.25
CA GLU A 23 7.90 12.57 -2.09
C GLU A 23 8.36 13.05 -0.70
N LEU A 24 8.17 12.24 0.35
CA LEU A 24 8.62 12.56 1.71
C LEU A 24 10.16 12.67 1.86
N GLY A 25 10.91 12.22 0.85
CA GLY A 25 12.34 12.45 0.72
C GLY A 25 13.22 11.67 1.70
N GLN A 26 14.47 12.12 1.86
CA GLN A 26 15.53 11.33 2.51
C GLN A 26 15.26 10.95 3.97
N LYS A 27 14.48 11.75 4.69
CA LYS A 27 14.09 11.47 6.08
C LYS A 27 13.39 10.12 6.21
N TYR A 28 12.69 9.67 5.16
CA TYR A 28 11.91 8.43 5.14
C TYR A 28 12.58 7.31 4.33
N ARG A 29 13.87 7.42 4.01
CA ARG A 29 14.60 6.42 3.19
C ARG A 29 14.51 4.98 3.72
N VAL A 30 14.46 4.80 5.05
CA VAL A 30 14.34 3.47 5.67
C VAL A 30 12.95 2.91 5.44
N ALA A 31 11.91 3.72 5.62
CA ALA A 31 10.54 3.33 5.32
C ALA A 31 10.40 2.98 3.83
N LEU A 32 10.95 3.80 2.93
CA LEU A 32 10.94 3.53 1.49
C LEU A 32 11.64 2.20 1.14
N ARG A 33 12.75 1.87 1.80
CA ARG A 33 13.44 0.59 1.59
C ARG A 33 12.61 -0.60 2.08
N ILE A 34 11.94 -0.48 3.22
CA ILE A 34 11.04 -1.52 3.75
C ILE A 34 9.84 -1.72 2.82
N ALA A 35 9.29 -0.63 2.29
CA ALA A 35 8.17 -0.65 1.36
C ALA A 35 8.52 -1.29 0.00
N LYS A 36 9.79 -1.27 -0.40
CA LYS A 36 10.33 -1.95 -1.61
C LYS A 36 10.71 -3.42 -1.38
N ASP A 37 10.51 -3.95 -0.18
CA ASP A 37 10.81 -5.36 0.14
C ASP A 37 9.90 -6.30 -0.66
N SER A 38 10.46 -7.36 -1.23
CA SER A 38 9.74 -8.31 -2.09
C SER A 38 8.63 -9.09 -1.39
N ARG A 39 8.56 -9.03 -0.06
CA ARG A 39 7.46 -9.60 0.72
C ARG A 39 6.16 -8.80 0.60
N PHE A 40 6.22 -7.56 0.10
CA PHE A 40 5.04 -6.76 -0.21
C PHE A 40 4.53 -7.07 -1.61
N GLN A 41 3.23 -7.30 -1.73
CA GLN A 41 2.54 -7.34 -3.02
C GLN A 41 2.28 -5.91 -3.50
N ARG A 42 2.75 -5.60 -4.71
CA ARG A 42 2.50 -4.32 -5.35
C ARG A 42 1.10 -4.30 -5.97
N LEU A 43 0.29 -3.31 -5.62
CA LEU A 43 -1.03 -3.10 -6.21
C LEU A 43 -1.01 -1.88 -7.12
N THR A 44 -1.38 -2.08 -8.38
CA THR A 44 -1.40 -0.99 -9.36
C THR A 44 -2.62 -0.09 -9.16
N CYS A 45 -2.42 1.21 -9.20
CA CYS A 45 -3.49 2.20 -9.18
C CYS A 45 -3.92 2.57 -10.59
N THR A 46 -5.23 2.76 -10.81
CA THR A 46 -5.81 3.17 -12.09
C THR A 46 -6.34 4.61 -12.08
N HIS A 47 -6.19 5.31 -10.96
CA HIS A 47 -6.61 6.70 -10.79
C HIS A 47 -5.47 7.67 -11.10
N LYS A 48 -5.81 8.93 -11.34
CA LYS A 48 -4.84 10.03 -11.43
C LYS A 48 -4.45 10.48 -10.02
N GLY A 49 -3.24 11.03 -9.87
CA GLY A 49 -2.77 11.60 -8.61
C GLY A 49 -2.27 10.55 -7.63
N THR A 50 -1.80 11.01 -6.49
CA THR A 50 -1.09 10.18 -5.50
C THR A 50 -1.75 10.15 -4.14
N TYR A 51 -2.90 10.82 -3.96
CA TYR A 51 -3.60 10.86 -2.68
C TYR A 51 -4.06 9.47 -2.26
N ALA A 52 -3.32 8.88 -1.31
CA ALA A 52 -3.45 7.47 -0.99
C ALA A 52 -4.76 7.14 -0.28
N ASP A 53 -5.28 8.06 0.53
CA ASP A 53 -6.47 7.84 1.36
C ASP A 53 -7.70 7.55 0.51
N ASP A 54 -7.96 8.36 -0.52
CA ASP A 54 -9.08 8.14 -1.46
C ASP A 54 -8.94 6.78 -2.16
N CYS A 55 -7.71 6.41 -2.54
CA CYS A 55 -7.45 5.13 -3.19
C CYS A 55 -7.72 3.94 -2.27
N VAL A 56 -7.33 4.01 -0.99
CA VAL A 56 -7.63 2.95 -0.01
C VAL A 56 -9.14 2.78 0.10
N VAL A 57 -9.87 3.89 0.32
CA VAL A 57 -11.32 3.88 0.52
C VAL A 57 -12.06 3.33 -0.69
N GLU A 58 -11.72 3.80 -1.90
CA GLU A 58 -12.36 3.34 -3.12
C GLU A 58 -12.12 1.83 -3.33
N ARG A 59 -10.88 1.37 -3.15
CA ARG A 59 -10.52 -0.03 -3.36
C ARG A 59 -11.26 -0.97 -2.41
N VAL A 60 -11.27 -0.68 -1.11
CA VAL A 60 -11.95 -1.56 -0.13
C VAL A 60 -13.47 -1.56 -0.35
N THR A 61 -14.05 -0.42 -0.70
CA THR A 61 -15.49 -0.30 -0.99
C THR A 61 -15.89 -1.13 -2.22
N GLN A 62 -15.04 -1.17 -3.26
CA GLN A 62 -15.29 -1.97 -4.45
C GLN A 62 -15.20 -3.48 -4.20
N GLU A 63 -14.24 -3.94 -3.38
CA GLU A 63 -14.09 -5.38 -3.08
C GLU A 63 -15.20 -5.92 -2.19
N ASP A 64 -15.73 -5.12 -1.25
CA ASP A 64 -16.85 -5.50 -0.39
C ASP A 64 -18.18 -5.70 -1.14
N SER A 65 -18.25 -5.28 -2.42
CA SER A 65 -19.44 -5.42 -3.28
C SER A 65 -19.51 -6.77 -4.01
N SER A 66 -18.56 -7.68 -3.77
CA SER A 66 -18.46 -8.99 -4.44
C SER A 66 -19.09 -10.16 -3.67
N CYS A 67 -19.93 -9.87 -2.67
CA CYS A 67 -20.80 -10.85 -2.00
C CYS A 67 -22.20 -10.91 -2.65
#